data_AF-A0A1I5UTS9-F1
#
_entry.id   AF-A0A1I5UTS9-F1
#
_cell.length_a   1.000
_cell.length_b   1.000
_cell.length_c   1.000
_cell.angle_alpha   90.00
_cell.angle_beta   90.00
_cell.angle_gamma   90.00
#
_symmetry.space_group_name_H-M   'P 1'
#
loop_
_entity.id
_entity.type
_entity.pdbx_description
1 polymer ?
#
loop_
_entity_poly.entity_id
_entity_poly.type
_entity_poly.pdbx_seq_one_letter_code
_entity_poly.pdbx_strand_id
1 'polypeptide(L)'
;MSPIYTLYWSSFRLVFVFLAITLTIVLASAFIKKVKENKVIALALWGTSFSSFITVIFASYFSGILYDELNIPTDNLILFLMGYASIVFIVHTGYFLFTLIRKKKYSSVNSVGRGYYL
;
A
#
# COMPACT_ATOMS: atom_id res chain seq x y z
N MET A 1 -27.07 -10.90 17.44
CA MET A 1 -26.15 -10.84 16.28
C MET A 1 -26.14 -12.22 15.63
N SER A 2 -26.30 -12.31 14.30
CA SER A 2 -26.23 -13.59 13.60
C SER A 2 -24.85 -14.24 13.81
N PRO A 3 -24.73 -15.55 14.10
CA PRO A 3 -23.42 -16.21 14.23
C PRO A 3 -22.54 -16.06 12.99
N ILE A 4 -23.16 -15.99 11.81
CA ILE A 4 -22.49 -15.77 10.51
C ILE A 4 -21.83 -14.39 10.46
N TYR A 5 -22.47 -13.36 11.03
CA TYR A 5 -21.93 -12.00 11.12
C TYR A 5 -20.62 -11.98 11.92
N THR A 6 -20.63 -12.61 13.09
CA THR A 6 -19.49 -12.61 14.02
C THR A 6 -18.32 -13.38 13.41
N LEU A 7 -18.60 -14.51 12.77
CA LEU A 7 -17.58 -15.36 12.14
C LEU A 7 -16.95 -14.69 10.90
N TYR A 8 -17.78 -14.06 10.05
CA TYR A 8 -17.33 -13.38 8.84
C TYR A 8 -16.38 -12.23 9.19
N TRP A 9 -16.82 -11.27 9.99
CA TRP A 9 -15.99 -10.11 10.32
C TRP A 9 -14.79 -10.46 11.19
N SER A 10 -14.90 -11.44 12.10
CA SER A 10 -13.75 -11.91 12.88
C SER A 10 -12.63 -12.48 11.99
N SER A 11 -12.99 -13.19 10.92
CA SER A 11 -12.02 -13.72 9.95
C SER A 11 -11.32 -12.59 9.18
N PHE A 12 -12.06 -11.56 8.78
CA PHE A 12 -11.49 -10.40 8.08
C PHE A 12 -10.66 -9.48 8.99
N ARG A 13 -11.01 -9.34 10.26
CA ARG A 13 -10.25 -8.50 11.21
C ARG A 13 -8.78 -8.90 11.28
N LEU A 14 -8.49 -10.20 11.40
CA LEU A 14 -7.11 -10.69 11.45
C LEU A 14 -6.34 -10.41 10.15
N VAL A 15 -7.00 -10.58 8.99
CA VAL A 15 -6.41 -10.26 7.68
C VAL A 15 -6.05 -8.78 7.61
N PHE A 16 -6.96 -7.89 8.02
CA PHE A 16 -6.73 -6.45 8.00
C PHE A 16 -5.69 -5.98 9.01
N VAL A 17 -5.63 -6.58 10.20
CA VAL A 17 -4.57 -6.30 11.18
C VAL A 17 -3.21 -6.73 10.62
N PHE A 18 -3.11 -7.93 10.05
CA PHE A 18 -1.87 -8.41 9.44
C PHE A 18 -1.44 -7.53 8.25
N LEU A 19 -2.39 -7.10 7.43
CA LEU A 19 -2.17 -6.21 6.31
C LEU A 19 -1.67 -4.83 6.78
N ALA A 20 -2.24 -4.28 7.85
CA ALA A 20 -1.79 -3.01 8.43
C ALA A 20 -0.36 -3.10 9.00
N ILE A 21 -0.04 -4.19 9.71
CA ILE A 21 1.33 -4.44 10.20
C ILE A 21 2.30 -4.53 9.01
N THR A 22 1.94 -5.30 7.99
CA THR A 22 2.75 -5.48 6.78
C THR A 22 3.00 -4.13 6.07
N LEU A 23 1.96 -3.33 5.87
CA LEU A 23 2.07 -1.99 5.29
C LEU A 23 2.97 -1.06 6.12
N THR A 24 2.88 -1.14 7.45
CA THR A 24 3.72 -0.35 8.34
C THR A 24 5.20 -0.72 8.20
N ILE A 25 5.51 -2.02 8.14
CA ILE A 25 6.87 -2.53 7.92
C ILE A 25 7.38 -2.12 6.54
N VAL A 26 6.54 -2.23 5.50
CA VAL A 26 6.88 -1.82 4.12
C VAL A 26 7.19 -0.33 4.06
N LEU A 27 6.34 0.51 4.66
CA LEU A 27 6.53 1.95 4.73
C LEU A 27 7.83 2.31 5.46
N ALA A 28 8.08 1.71 6.63
CA ALA A 28 9.32 1.92 7.39
C ALA A 28 10.55 1.51 6.58
N SER A 29 10.49 0.36 5.90
CA SER A 29 11.59 -0.17 5.08
C SER A 29 11.90 0.72 3.88
N ALA A 30 10.90 1.41 3.32
CA ALA A 30 11.08 2.35 2.21
C ALA A 30 12.00 3.54 2.56
N PHE A 31 12.13 3.89 3.85
CA PHE A 31 13.01 4.96 4.31
C PHE A 31 14.48 4.53 4.50
N ILE A 32 14.78 3.24 4.44
CA ILE A 32 16.16 2.71 4.58
C ILE A 32 16.99 3.09 3.35
N LYS A 33 18.16 3.70 3.55
CA LYS A 33 19.03 4.21 2.46
C LYS A 33 19.36 3.14 1.41
N LYS A 34 19.72 1.92 1.84
CA LYS A 34 20.06 0.79 0.97
C LYS A 34 18.90 0.36 0.06
N VAL A 35 17.67 0.51 0.53
CA VAL A 35 16.45 0.22 -0.23
C VAL A 35 16.21 1.28 -1.31
N LYS A 36 16.44 2.57 -0.99
CA LYS A 36 16.28 3.68 -1.95
C LYS A 36 17.23 3.57 -3.13
N GLU A 37 18.41 3.01 -2.91
CA GLU A 37 19.44 2.86 -3.95
C GLU A 37 19.10 1.70 -4.90
N ASN A 38 18.57 0.59 -4.37
CA ASN A 38 18.21 -0.60 -5.15
C ASN A 38 16.79 -0.52 -5.75
N LYS A 39 16.70 -0.34 -7.08
CA LYS A 39 15.42 -0.25 -7.80
C LYS A 39 14.53 -1.49 -7.66
N VAL A 40 15.11 -2.69 -7.59
CA VAL A 40 14.35 -3.95 -7.50
C VAL A 40 13.64 -4.03 -6.15
N ILE A 41 14.34 -3.70 -5.07
CA ILE A 41 13.77 -3.73 -3.72
C ILE A 41 12.71 -2.62 -3.58
N ALA A 42 12.97 -1.42 -4.08
CA ALA A 42 11.98 -0.34 -4.06
C ALA A 42 10.71 -0.69 -4.84
N LEU A 43 10.85 -1.34 -6.02
CA LEU A 43 9.71 -1.79 -6.81
C LEU A 43 8.95 -2.93 -6.11
N ALA A 44 9.66 -3.86 -5.47
CA ALA A 44 9.03 -4.95 -4.71
C ALA A 44 8.22 -4.41 -3.52
N LEU A 45 8.77 -3.45 -2.76
CA LEU A 45 8.04 -2.80 -1.66
C LEU A 45 6.81 -2.04 -2.16
N TRP A 46 6.94 -1.29 -3.27
CA TRP A 46 5.80 -0.62 -3.88
C TRP A 46 4.75 -1.63 -4.35
N GLY A 47 5.17 -2.74 -4.98
CA GLY A 47 4.30 -3.84 -5.41
C GLY A 47 3.54 -4.48 -4.25
N THR A 48 4.19 -4.71 -3.10
CA THR A 48 3.52 -5.19 -1.88
C THR A 48 2.45 -4.20 -1.41
N SER A 49 2.77 -2.91 -1.40
CA SER A 49 1.82 -1.86 -1.02
C SER A 49 0.63 -1.76 -2.00
N PHE A 50 0.89 -1.91 -3.30
CA PHE A 50 -0.14 -1.97 -4.34
C PHE A 50 -1.05 -3.18 -4.21
N SER A 51 -0.49 -4.36 -3.94
CA SER A 51 -1.25 -5.58 -3.67
C SER A 51 -2.17 -5.41 -2.44
N SER A 52 -1.65 -4.83 -1.36
CA SER A 52 -2.47 -4.50 -0.19
C SER A 52 -3.61 -3.53 -0.50
N PHE A 53 -3.39 -2.55 -1.39
CA PHE A 53 -4.43 -1.63 -1.83
C PHE A 53 -5.51 -2.33 -2.66
N ILE A 54 -5.13 -3.27 -3.53
CA ILE A 54 -6.08 -4.11 -4.26
C ILE A 54 -6.97 -4.90 -3.28
N THR A 55 -6.40 -5.46 -2.21
CA THR A 55 -7.18 -6.15 -1.15
C THR A 55 -8.20 -5.22 -0.51
N VAL A 56 -7.86 -3.95 -0.28
CA VAL A 56 -8.81 -2.95 0.25
C VAL A 56 -9.95 -2.72 -0.73
N ILE A 57 -9.68 -2.58 -2.04
CA ILE A 57 -10.74 -2.40 -3.06
C ILE A 57 -11.72 -3.58 -3.04
N PHE A 58 -11.21 -4.81 -3.04
CA PHE A 58 -12.07 -6.00 -2.98
C PHE A 58 -12.87 -6.07 -1.69
N ALA A 59 -12.26 -5.74 -0.55
CA ALA A 59 -12.99 -5.72 0.71
C ALA A 59 -14.08 -4.64 0.75
N SER A 60 -13.84 -3.46 0.17
CA SER A 60 -14.88 -2.42 -0.01
C SER A 60 -16.04 -2.93 -0.86
N TYR A 61 -15.73 -3.64 -1.95
CA TYR A 61 -16.76 -4.21 -2.83
C TYR A 61 -17.61 -5.27 -2.10
N PHE A 62 -16.98 -6.20 -1.38
CA PHE A 62 -17.71 -7.19 -0.57
C PHE A 62 -18.50 -6.56 0.57
N SER A 63 -17.95 -5.53 1.22
CA SER A 63 -18.62 -4.73 2.24
C SER A 63 -19.92 -4.10 1.70
N GLY A 64 -19.89 -3.55 0.48
CA GLY A 64 -21.07 -3.03 -0.20
C GLY A 64 -22.14 -4.11 -0.42
N ILE A 65 -21.76 -5.26 -0.98
CA ILE A 65 -22.69 -6.39 -1.21
C ILE A 65 -23.35 -6.84 0.10
N LEU A 66 -22.59 -6.97 1.19
CA LEU A 66 -23.13 -7.38 2.49
C LEU A 66 -24.11 -6.38 3.07
N TYR A 67 -23.85 -5.09 2.85
CA TYR A 67 -24.75 -4.04 3.28
C TYR A 67 -26.05 -4.06 2.47
N ASP A 68 -25.94 -4.14 1.14
CA ASP A 68 -27.09 -4.05 0.24
C ASP A 68 -27.98 -5.31 0.29
N GLU A 69 -27.38 -6.51 0.30
CA GLU A 69 -28.12 -7.79 0.22
C GLU A 69 -28.54 -8.33 1.59
N LEU A 70 -27.71 -8.11 2.63
CA LEU A 70 -27.91 -8.73 3.94
C LEU A 70 -28.16 -7.71 5.06
N ASN A 71 -28.17 -6.40 4.75
CA ASN A 71 -28.24 -5.32 5.73
C ASN A 71 -27.20 -5.47 6.85
N ILE A 72 -26.03 -6.00 6.49
CA ILE A 72 -24.92 -6.22 7.42
C ILE A 72 -23.99 -5.01 7.34
N PRO A 73 -23.89 -4.19 8.40
CA PRO A 73 -22.96 -3.07 8.42
C PRO A 73 -21.52 -3.59 8.47
N THR A 74 -20.62 -2.78 7.92
CA THR A 74 -19.19 -3.07 7.96
C THR A 74 -18.63 -2.76 9.34
N ASP A 75 -17.73 -3.61 9.81
CA ASP A 75 -17.09 -3.45 11.09
C ASP A 75 -16.23 -2.17 11.14
N ASN A 76 -16.42 -1.35 12.18
CA ASN A 76 -15.74 -0.05 12.32
C ASN A 76 -14.22 -0.18 12.35
N LEU A 77 -13.68 -1.25 12.94
CA LEU A 77 -12.24 -1.49 12.96
C LEU A 77 -11.71 -1.79 11.55
N ILE A 78 -12.46 -2.56 10.76
CA ILE A 78 -12.10 -2.87 9.38
C ILE A 78 -12.13 -1.60 8.52
N LEU A 79 -13.18 -0.77 8.65
CA LEU A 79 -13.25 0.53 7.98
C LEU A 79 -12.04 1.41 8.31
N PHE A 80 -11.66 1.48 9.59
CA PHE A 80 -10.47 2.21 10.01
C PHE A 80 -9.19 1.66 9.37
N LEU A 81 -8.99 0.34 9.38
CA LEU A 81 -7.82 -0.31 8.80
C LEU A 81 -7.74 -0.15 7.28
N MET A 82 -8.89 -0.16 6.59
CA MET A 82 -8.99 0.14 5.15
C MET A 82 -8.61 1.60 4.85
N GLY A 83 -9.08 2.54 5.65
CA GLY A 83 -8.70 3.96 5.56
C GLY A 83 -7.20 4.14 5.77
N TYR A 84 -6.64 3.53 6.82
CA TYR A 84 -5.20 3.52 7.09
C TYR A 84 -4.39 2.97 5.91
N ALA A 85 -4.76 1.79 5.40
CA ALA A 85 -4.08 1.15 4.28
C ALA A 85 -4.08 2.03 3.02
N SER A 86 -5.21 2.70 2.75
CA SER A 86 -5.35 3.64 1.62
C SER A 86 -4.40 4.84 1.78
N ILE A 87 -4.33 5.45 2.97
CA ILE A 87 -3.44 6.58 3.25
C ILE A 87 -1.98 6.16 3.08
N VAL A 88 -1.58 5.02 3.66
CA VAL A 88 -0.21 4.50 3.55
C VAL A 88 0.16 4.24 2.09
N PHE A 89 -0.73 3.66 1.29
CA PHE A 89 -0.50 3.44 -0.13
C PHE A 89 -0.28 4.75 -0.91
N ILE A 90 -1.08 5.78 -0.64
CA ILE A 90 -0.93 7.11 -1.28
C ILE A 90 0.43 7.71 -0.93
N VAL A 91 0.81 7.70 0.36
CA VAL A 91 2.09 8.23 0.84
C VAL A 91 3.26 7.48 0.19
N HIS A 92 3.19 6.14 0.18
CA HIS A 92 4.25 5.30 -0.37
C HIS A 92 4.38 5.46 -1.89
N THR A 93 3.26 5.58 -2.61
CA THR A 93 3.25 5.85 -4.05
C THR A 93 3.82 7.23 -4.37
N GLY A 94 3.41 8.28 -3.64
CA GLY A 94 3.97 9.62 -3.79
C GLY A 94 5.48 9.64 -3.56
N TYR A 95 5.96 8.93 -2.54
CA TYR A 95 7.38 8.77 -2.27
C TYR A 95 8.11 8.06 -3.43
N PHE A 96 7.57 6.93 -3.89
CA PHE A 96 8.17 6.16 -4.98
C PHE A 96 8.28 6.97 -6.27
N LEU A 97 7.21 7.65 -6.71
CA LEU A 97 7.25 8.53 -7.89
C LEU A 97 8.29 9.65 -7.74
N PHE A 98 8.35 10.29 -6.58
CA PHE A 98 9.31 11.36 -6.34
C PHE A 98 10.77 10.88 -6.47
N THR A 99 11.07 9.68 -5.96
CA THR A 99 12.41 9.09 -6.08
C THR A 99 12.78 8.74 -7.53
N LEU A 100 11.82 8.28 -8.34
CA LEU A 100 12.02 8.01 -9.76
C LEU A 100 12.33 9.29 -10.54
N ILE A 101 11.57 10.36 -10.30
CA ILE A 101 11.77 11.67 -10.96
C ILE A 101 13.14 12.25 -10.62
N ARG A 102 13.54 12.26 -9.34
CA ARG A 102 14.87 12.74 -8.93
C ARG A 102 16.00 11.93 -9.58
N LYS A 103 15.91 10.59 -9.58
CA LYS A 103 16.94 9.75 -10.23
C LYS A 103 17.08 10.05 -11.73
N LYS A 104 15.96 10.28 -12.44
CA LYS A 104 15.99 10.65 -13.87
C LYS A 104 16.71 11.98 -14.11
N LYS A 105 16.48 12.98 -13.24
CA LYS A 105 17.17 14.28 -13.31
C LYS A 105 18.69 14.16 -13.11
N TYR A 106 19.15 13.41 -12.10
CA TYR A 106 20.59 13.19 -11.87
C TYR A 106 21.27 12.41 -13.01
N SER A 107 20.58 11.41 -13.58
CA SER A 107 21.14 10.63 -14.69
C SER A 107 21.32 11.47 -15.96
N SER A 108 20.40 12.39 -16.22
CA SER A 108 20.46 13.31 -17.38
C SER A 108 21.57 14.36 -17.23
N VAL A 109 21.83 14.86 -16.02
CA VAL A 109 22.92 15.82 -15.79
C VAL A 109 24.30 15.16 -15.96
N ASN A 110 24.47 13.93 -15.46
CA ASN A 110 25.73 13.20 -15.62
C ASN A 110 26.04 12.78 -17.07
N SER A 111 25.01 12.52 -17.90
CA SER A 111 25.24 12.22 -19.33
C SER A 111 25.65 13.47 -20.11
N VAL A 112 25.08 14.64 -19.79
CA VAL A 112 25.46 15.92 -20.40
C VAL A 112 26.88 16.31 -19.98
N GLY A 113 27.24 16.14 -18.71
CA GLY A 113 28.58 16.45 -18.20
C GLY A 113 29.70 15.60 -18.81
N ARG A 114 29.44 14.35 -19.22
CA ARG A 114 30.44 13.50 -19.92
C ARG A 114 30.64 13.87 -21.40
N GLY A 115 29.69 14.56 -22.02
CA GLY A 115 29.79 14.97 -23.43
C GLY A 115 30.80 16.09 -23.68
N TYR A 116 31.28 16.77 -22.63
CA TYR A 116 32.25 17.87 -22.72
C TYR A 116 33.71 17.46 -22.41
N TYR A 117 33.96 16.17 -22.17
CA TYR A 117 35.30 15.63 -21.86
C TYR A 117 35.84 14.66 -22.93
N LEU A 118 35.30 14.72 -24.15
CA LEU A 118 35.83 14.06 -25.34
C LEU A 118 36.07 15.11 -26.42
#